data_AF-A0AAU9W5C7-F1
#
_entry.id   AF-A0AAU9W5C7-F1
#
_cell.length_a   1.000
_cell.length_b   1.000
_cell.length_c   1.000
_cell.angle_alpha   90.00
_cell.angle_beta   90.00
_cell.angle_gamma   90.00
#
_symmetry.space_group_name_H-M   'P 1'
#
loop_
_entity.id
_entity.type
_entity.pdbx_description
1 polymer ?
#
loop_
_entity_poly.entity_id
_entity_poly.type
_entity_poly.pdbx_seq_one_letter_code
_entity_poly.pdbx_strand_id
1 'polypeptide(L)'
;MFARVFLFCTLSLIPLRVATSQQCEPAEQSESGKALKGHVFKSKRVQNPYECLMFCYSEFTCQSYNYVMTGNFCELNKRTKEARPEDFVQDETRFYVRRWKNRGSVPEMPAESCGEIKASEQGMAVSGRYWLEPQETNMKSKNFLVYCDMVSVDQAWTLLARFSNRDTKNWMDDSGDWWYDSAQAAGETADPSYNADMISPAFWLVSGSELKITRNDDSGHIPLLQTTGNCLSGQTFRSKVTTYGDFRNGSVWSDGKCLGKCNVQYGGQYLTTKGFGQASCSGDLQGADEVGFWCSSGWGGSVIMIGGGGASCSDADHGIGTTVAKLSSFKIKEDGRKEADFGDSAWGYKALSYSLNLWVH
;
A
#
# COMPACT_ATOMS: atom_id res chain seq x y z
N MET A 1 22.04 48.79 -72.87
CA MET A 1 21.99 48.83 -71.39
C MET A 1 21.33 47.53 -70.93
N PHE A 2 22.11 46.58 -70.40
CA PHE A 2 21.62 45.26 -70.02
C PHE A 2 21.07 45.27 -68.59
N ALA A 3 19.81 44.87 -68.42
CA ALA A 3 19.17 44.71 -67.12
C ALA A 3 19.71 43.46 -66.41
N ARG A 4 20.17 43.61 -65.16
CA ARG A 4 20.54 42.49 -64.29
C ARG A 4 19.31 42.01 -63.52
N VAL A 5 18.88 40.79 -63.79
CA VAL A 5 17.87 40.09 -62.97
C VAL A 5 18.59 39.38 -61.83
N PHE A 6 18.23 39.70 -60.59
CA PHE A 6 18.71 38.99 -59.40
C PHE A 6 17.67 37.94 -58.99
N LEU A 7 18.03 36.66 -59.05
CA LEU A 7 17.21 35.54 -58.62
C LEU A 7 17.47 35.29 -57.12
N PHE A 8 16.52 35.63 -56.25
CA PHE A 8 16.58 35.26 -54.84
C PHE A 8 15.97 33.87 -54.66
N CYS A 9 16.80 32.87 -54.39
CA CYS A 9 16.37 31.51 -54.07
C CYS A 9 16.19 31.39 -52.55
N THR A 10 14.95 31.40 -52.07
CA THR A 10 14.64 31.18 -50.65
C THR A 10 14.66 29.68 -50.35
N LEU A 11 15.70 29.20 -49.67
CA LEU A 11 15.74 27.84 -49.12
C LEU A 11 14.73 27.76 -47.96
N SER A 12 13.55 27.22 -48.25
CA SER A 12 12.57 26.79 -47.24
C SER A 12 13.18 25.71 -46.36
N LEU A 13 13.52 26.05 -45.11
CA LEU A 13 13.85 25.09 -44.06
C LEU A 13 12.58 24.38 -43.62
N ILE A 14 12.27 23.24 -44.24
CA ILE A 14 11.22 22.33 -43.76
C ILE A 14 11.81 21.57 -42.56
N PRO A 15 11.27 21.69 -41.33
CA PRO A 15 11.71 20.85 -40.24
C PRO A 15 11.36 19.39 -40.53
N LEU A 16 12.37 18.51 -40.57
CA LEU A 16 12.15 17.06 -40.57
C LEU A 16 11.40 16.72 -39.28
N ARG A 17 10.11 16.42 -39.39
CA ARG A 17 9.40 15.70 -38.34
C ARG A 17 9.92 14.27 -38.35
N VAL A 18 10.85 13.99 -37.45
CA VAL A 18 11.17 12.61 -37.08
C VAL A 18 9.90 12.05 -36.45
N ALA A 19 9.19 11.22 -37.18
CA ALA A 19 8.18 10.37 -36.59
C ALA A 19 8.90 9.48 -35.58
N THR A 20 8.59 9.64 -34.30
CA THR A 20 8.99 8.68 -33.26
C THR A 20 8.37 7.34 -33.64
N SER A 21 9.18 6.47 -34.24
CA SER A 21 8.83 5.06 -34.37
C SER A 21 8.58 4.52 -32.97
N GLN A 22 7.55 3.69 -32.85
CA GLN A 22 7.29 2.80 -31.73
C GLN A 22 8.62 2.34 -31.12
N GLN A 23 8.93 2.83 -29.91
CA GLN A 23 10.08 2.39 -29.15
C GLN A 23 9.92 0.87 -29.01
N CYS A 24 10.81 0.09 -29.63
CA CYS A 24 10.90 -1.33 -29.35
C CYS A 24 11.09 -1.46 -27.83
N GLU A 25 10.35 -2.35 -27.18
CA GLU A 25 10.68 -2.76 -25.81
C GLU A 25 12.17 -3.15 -25.81
N PRO A 26 12.98 -2.67 -24.84
CA PRO A 26 14.38 -3.06 -24.77
C PRO A 26 14.45 -4.59 -24.79
N ALA A 27 15.17 -5.16 -25.75
CA ALA A 27 15.44 -6.59 -25.74
C ALA A 27 16.28 -6.88 -24.49
N GLU A 28 15.64 -7.38 -23.43
CA GLU A 28 16.35 -7.74 -22.22
C GLU A 28 17.27 -8.94 -22.50
N GLN A 29 18.52 -8.84 -22.04
CA GLN A 29 19.55 -9.83 -22.30
C GLN A 29 19.21 -11.16 -21.60
N SER A 30 19.41 -12.28 -22.30
CA SER A 30 19.30 -13.59 -21.68
C SER A 30 20.45 -13.82 -20.70
N GLU A 31 20.15 -14.38 -19.54
CA GLU A 31 21.13 -14.72 -18.51
C GLU A 31 21.42 -16.22 -18.52
N SER A 32 22.59 -16.58 -19.04
CA SER A 32 23.05 -17.97 -19.09
C SER A 32 23.39 -18.51 -17.70
N GLY A 33 23.12 -19.79 -17.48
CA GLY A 33 23.42 -20.46 -16.21
C GLY A 33 22.49 -20.05 -15.07
N LYS A 34 21.34 -19.45 -15.38
CA LYS A 34 20.35 -18.98 -14.41
C LYS A 34 18.97 -19.52 -14.72
N ALA A 35 18.17 -19.70 -13.68
CA ALA A 35 16.76 -20.06 -13.80
C ALA A 35 15.95 -19.49 -12.62
N LEU A 36 14.71 -19.08 -12.90
CA LEU A 36 13.73 -18.77 -11.88
C LEU A 36 12.94 -20.04 -11.51
N LYS A 37 12.99 -20.48 -10.25
CA LYS A 37 12.33 -21.72 -9.79
C LYS A 37 11.00 -21.42 -9.09
N GLY A 38 10.14 -22.43 -8.94
CA GLY A 38 8.85 -22.29 -8.22
C GLY A 38 7.74 -21.52 -8.96
N HIS A 39 8.07 -20.80 -10.04
CA HIS A 39 7.14 -19.93 -10.76
C HIS A 39 6.67 -20.44 -12.13
N VAL A 40 7.08 -21.64 -12.52
CA VAL A 40 6.73 -22.26 -13.80
C VAL A 40 5.25 -22.65 -13.80
N PHE A 41 4.46 -22.07 -14.71
CA PHE A 41 3.03 -22.39 -14.85
C PHE A 41 2.71 -23.19 -16.11
N LYS A 42 3.61 -23.17 -17.10
CA LYS A 42 3.42 -23.89 -18.36
C LYS A 42 4.76 -24.28 -18.95
N SER A 43 4.83 -25.45 -19.57
CA SER A 43 6.05 -25.93 -20.22
C SER A 43 5.75 -26.56 -21.58
N LYS A 44 6.66 -26.37 -22.53
CA LYS A 44 6.53 -26.94 -23.88
C LYS A 44 7.91 -27.26 -24.46
N ARG A 45 8.03 -28.41 -25.14
CA ARG A 45 9.20 -28.69 -25.97
C ARG A 45 9.16 -27.82 -27.23
N VAL A 46 10.28 -27.20 -27.57
CA VAL A 46 10.44 -26.28 -28.68
C VAL A 46 11.60 -26.70 -29.58
N GLN A 47 11.64 -26.21 -30.81
CA GLN A 47 12.72 -26.52 -31.74
C GLN A 47 13.99 -25.69 -31.47
N ASN A 48 13.82 -24.44 -31.03
CA ASN A 48 14.91 -23.49 -30.79
C ASN A 48 14.49 -22.43 -29.74
N PRO A 49 15.45 -21.61 -29.24
CA PRO A 49 15.18 -20.52 -28.31
C PRO A 49 14.11 -19.51 -28.75
N TYR A 50 14.03 -19.21 -30.05
CA TYR A 50 13.08 -18.22 -30.57
C TYR A 50 11.63 -18.69 -30.46
N GLU A 51 11.36 -19.98 -30.65
CA GLU A 51 10.01 -20.52 -30.43
C GLU A 51 9.59 -20.42 -28.94
N CYS A 52 10.52 -20.46 -28.00
CA CYS A 52 10.22 -20.23 -26.58
C CYS A 52 9.79 -18.79 -26.32
N LEU A 53 10.46 -17.82 -26.96
CA LEU A 53 10.06 -16.41 -26.93
C LEU A 53 8.63 -16.25 -27.46
N MET A 54 8.33 -16.81 -28.65
CA MET A 54 6.99 -16.75 -29.25
C MET A 54 5.94 -17.44 -28.40
N PHE A 55 6.29 -18.56 -27.76
CA PHE A 55 5.41 -19.25 -26.84
C PHE A 55 5.07 -18.36 -25.62
N CYS A 56 6.06 -17.73 -25.00
CA CYS A 56 5.81 -16.74 -23.97
C CYS A 56 4.93 -15.59 -24.48
N TYR A 57 5.19 -15.05 -25.68
CA TYR A 57 4.38 -13.98 -26.28
C TYR A 57 2.90 -14.35 -26.43
N SER A 58 2.63 -15.61 -26.79
CA SER A 58 1.26 -16.14 -26.93
C SER A 58 0.53 -16.31 -25.60
N GLU A 59 1.25 -16.38 -24.47
CA GLU A 59 0.67 -16.51 -23.14
C GLU A 59 0.56 -15.15 -22.46
N PHE A 60 -0.67 -14.76 -22.14
CA PHE A 60 -0.95 -13.46 -21.54
C PHE A 60 -0.31 -13.29 -20.16
N THR A 61 -0.17 -14.35 -19.37
CA THR A 61 0.40 -14.31 -18.01
C THR A 61 1.91 -14.54 -17.96
N CYS A 62 2.56 -14.87 -19.08
CA CYS A 62 4.00 -15.10 -19.11
C CYS A 62 4.77 -13.78 -18.93
N GLN A 63 5.63 -13.74 -17.91
CA GLN A 63 6.49 -12.60 -17.56
C GLN A 63 7.97 -12.90 -17.62
N SER A 64 8.35 -14.16 -17.60
CA SER A 64 9.69 -14.59 -17.92
C SER A 64 9.64 -16.06 -18.34
N TYR A 65 10.75 -16.60 -18.77
CA TYR A 65 10.87 -18.03 -19.03
C TYR A 65 12.29 -18.53 -18.78
N ASN A 66 12.39 -19.81 -18.43
CA ASN A 66 13.66 -20.53 -18.48
C ASN A 66 13.68 -21.36 -19.77
N TYR A 67 14.79 -21.32 -20.50
CA TYR A 67 15.04 -22.24 -21.59
C TYR A 67 16.00 -23.33 -21.14
N VAL A 68 15.54 -24.58 -21.13
CA VAL A 68 16.35 -25.75 -20.85
C VAL A 68 17.10 -26.15 -22.10
N MET A 69 18.43 -25.95 -22.07
CA MET A 69 19.30 -26.19 -23.21
C MET A 69 19.32 -27.66 -23.62
N THR A 70 19.30 -28.56 -22.63
CA THR A 70 19.23 -30.00 -22.91
C THR A 70 17.77 -30.41 -23.12
N GLY A 71 17.44 -30.89 -24.32
CA GLY A 71 16.10 -31.37 -24.67
C GLY A 71 15.16 -30.31 -25.23
N ASN A 72 15.59 -29.03 -25.26
CA ASN A 72 14.89 -27.88 -25.81
C ASN A 72 13.50 -27.67 -25.19
N PHE A 73 13.45 -27.48 -23.88
CA PHE A 73 12.19 -27.15 -23.18
C PHE A 73 12.12 -25.67 -22.84
N CYS A 74 10.93 -25.11 -23.02
CA CYS A 74 10.58 -23.77 -22.59
C CYS A 74 9.70 -23.87 -21.35
N GLU A 75 10.14 -23.29 -20.24
CA GLU A 75 9.43 -23.25 -18.95
C GLU A 75 8.97 -21.80 -18.72
N LEU A 76 7.69 -21.52 -18.91
CA LEU A 76 7.12 -20.18 -18.76
C LEU A 76 6.84 -19.87 -17.30
N ASN A 77 7.29 -18.70 -16.85
CA ASN A 77 7.15 -18.22 -15.48
C ASN A 77 6.12 -17.09 -15.38
N LYS A 78 5.39 -17.09 -14.27
CA LYS A 78 4.43 -16.04 -13.92
C LYS A 78 5.06 -14.87 -13.13
N ARG A 79 6.37 -14.89 -12.88
CA ARG A 79 7.13 -13.86 -12.14
C ARG A 79 8.44 -13.53 -12.84
N THR A 80 9.13 -12.49 -12.38
CA THR A 80 10.49 -12.13 -12.80
C THR A 80 11.48 -12.29 -11.64
N LYS A 81 12.78 -12.27 -11.94
CA LYS A 81 13.86 -12.31 -10.94
C LYS A 81 13.86 -11.11 -9.99
N GLU A 82 13.38 -9.94 -10.43
CA GLU A 82 13.32 -8.72 -9.60
C GLU A 82 12.18 -8.83 -8.57
N ALA A 83 11.08 -9.48 -8.94
CA ALA A 83 9.98 -9.76 -8.03
C ALA A 83 10.32 -10.85 -7.01
N ARG A 84 11.10 -11.86 -7.41
CA ARG A 84 11.43 -13.04 -6.60
C ARG A 84 12.94 -13.35 -6.67
N PRO A 85 13.80 -12.45 -6.15
CA PRO A 85 15.25 -12.62 -6.20
C PRO A 85 15.73 -13.89 -5.46
N GLU A 86 15.00 -14.32 -4.42
CA GLU A 86 15.25 -15.53 -3.64
C GLU A 86 15.12 -16.83 -4.45
N ASP A 87 14.29 -16.83 -5.49
CA ASP A 87 14.03 -17.98 -6.35
C ASP A 87 14.89 -17.97 -7.64
N PHE A 88 15.71 -16.94 -7.81
CA PHE A 88 16.59 -16.79 -8.97
C PHE A 88 17.95 -17.46 -8.71
N VAL A 89 18.06 -18.71 -9.15
CA VAL A 89 19.16 -19.60 -8.77
C VAL A 89 20.15 -19.86 -9.91
N GLN A 90 21.35 -20.32 -9.56
CA GLN A 90 22.30 -20.85 -10.54
C GLN A 90 21.81 -22.20 -11.07
N ASP A 91 21.77 -22.35 -12.38
CA ASP A 91 21.42 -23.59 -13.08
C ASP A 91 22.08 -23.59 -14.47
N GLU A 92 23.26 -24.21 -14.58
CA GLU A 92 24.09 -24.24 -15.80
C GLU A 92 23.43 -24.88 -17.02
N THR A 93 22.29 -25.57 -16.84
CA THR A 93 21.58 -26.23 -17.93
C THR A 93 20.46 -25.38 -18.52
N ARG A 94 20.26 -24.16 -17.99
CA ARG A 94 19.26 -23.20 -18.45
C ARG A 94 19.87 -21.84 -18.79
N PHE A 95 19.12 -21.06 -19.56
CA PHE A 95 19.22 -19.61 -19.50
C PHE A 95 17.84 -19.00 -19.20
N TYR A 96 17.85 -17.88 -18.49
CA TYR A 96 16.66 -17.12 -18.13
C TYR A 96 16.46 -15.95 -19.10
N VAL A 97 15.20 -15.67 -19.42
CA VAL A 97 14.82 -14.46 -20.16
C VAL A 97 13.62 -13.82 -19.50
N ARG A 98 13.77 -12.54 -19.18
CA ARG A 98 12.68 -11.70 -18.68
C ARG A 98 11.85 -11.16 -19.85
N ARG A 99 10.57 -10.92 -19.58
CA ARG A 99 9.65 -10.21 -20.48
C ARG A 99 8.97 -9.09 -19.71
N TRP A 100 9.14 -7.86 -20.20
CA TRP A 100 8.43 -6.72 -19.63
C TRP A 100 6.92 -6.86 -19.81
N LYS A 101 6.18 -6.68 -18.73
CA LYS A 101 4.73 -6.50 -18.74
C LYS A 101 4.32 -5.74 -17.50
N ASN A 102 3.39 -4.81 -17.67
CA ASN A 102 2.79 -4.02 -16.59
C ASN A 102 1.97 -4.93 -15.65
N ARG A 103 2.64 -5.56 -14.68
CA ARG A 103 2.01 -6.43 -13.69
C ARG A 103 1.11 -5.61 -12.76
N GLY A 104 -0.01 -6.19 -12.33
CA GLY A 104 -1.02 -5.52 -11.52
C GLY A 104 -1.90 -4.54 -12.29
N SER A 105 -1.65 -4.27 -13.58
CA SER A 105 -2.49 -3.33 -14.35
C SER A 105 -3.85 -3.91 -14.76
N VAL A 106 -4.00 -5.24 -14.73
CA VAL A 106 -5.23 -5.94 -15.11
C VAL A 106 -5.51 -7.09 -14.13
N PRO A 107 -6.79 -7.48 -13.94
CA PRO A 107 -7.14 -8.52 -12.97
C PRO A 107 -6.60 -9.90 -13.35
N GLU A 108 -6.25 -10.18 -14.61
CA GLU A 108 -5.67 -11.46 -15.03
C GLU A 108 -4.16 -11.58 -14.74
N MET A 109 -3.51 -10.48 -14.37
CA MET A 109 -2.10 -10.44 -13.96
C MET A 109 -1.96 -9.65 -12.65
N PRO A 110 -2.58 -10.09 -11.55
CA PRO A 110 -2.44 -9.42 -10.26
C PRO A 110 -1.00 -9.56 -9.73
N ALA A 111 -0.61 -8.68 -8.80
CA ALA A 111 0.61 -8.81 -8.02
C ALA A 111 0.29 -9.21 -6.56
N GLU A 112 1.26 -9.67 -5.78
CA GLU A 112 1.03 -9.96 -4.36
C GLU A 112 1.11 -8.69 -3.49
N SER A 113 1.84 -7.67 -3.93
CA SER A 113 1.95 -6.38 -3.24
C SER A 113 2.30 -5.23 -4.19
N CYS A 114 2.11 -3.99 -3.72
CA CYS A 114 2.60 -2.82 -4.45
C CYS A 114 4.14 -2.84 -4.60
N GLY A 115 4.85 -3.40 -3.61
CA GLY A 115 6.31 -3.61 -3.68
C GLY A 115 6.71 -4.55 -4.82
N GLU A 116 5.99 -5.66 -5.01
CA GLU A 116 6.23 -6.56 -6.14
C GLU A 116 6.07 -5.85 -7.48
N ILE A 117 5.05 -5.00 -7.64
CA ILE A 117 4.83 -4.24 -8.86
C ILE A 117 6.02 -3.32 -9.11
N LYS A 118 6.41 -2.53 -8.11
CA LYS A 118 7.52 -1.59 -8.24
C LYS A 118 8.83 -2.30 -8.61
N ALA A 119 9.11 -3.45 -7.98
CA ALA A 119 10.28 -4.29 -8.29
C ALA A 119 10.19 -4.90 -9.70
N SER A 120 9.03 -5.44 -10.08
CA SER A 120 8.79 -6.00 -11.41
C SER A 120 8.99 -4.96 -12.48
N GLU A 121 8.59 -3.70 -12.27
CA GLU A 121 8.77 -2.61 -13.22
C GLU A 121 10.12 -1.87 -13.06
N GLN A 122 11.15 -2.48 -12.45
CA GLN A 122 12.48 -1.87 -12.24
C GLN A 122 12.42 -0.43 -11.68
N GLY A 123 11.47 -0.17 -10.77
CA GLY A 123 11.23 1.16 -10.19
C GLY A 123 10.47 2.16 -11.07
N MET A 124 10.13 1.81 -12.32
CA MET A 124 9.40 2.67 -13.26
C MET A 124 7.89 2.71 -13.03
N ALA A 125 7.34 1.81 -12.20
CA ALA A 125 5.92 1.88 -11.83
C ALA A 125 5.58 3.23 -11.17
N VAL A 126 4.41 3.79 -11.49
CA VAL A 126 3.93 5.09 -11.00
C VAL A 126 2.78 4.89 -10.01
N SER A 127 2.53 5.87 -9.12
CA SER A 127 1.40 5.77 -8.19
C SER A 127 0.07 5.68 -8.94
N GLY A 128 -0.83 4.80 -8.48
CA GLY A 128 -2.05 4.53 -9.22
C GLY A 128 -2.80 3.28 -8.76
N ARG A 129 -3.73 2.85 -9.61
CA ARG A 129 -4.66 1.74 -9.34
C ARG A 129 -4.05 0.42 -9.82
N TYR A 130 -4.00 -0.56 -8.94
CA TYR A 130 -3.42 -1.86 -9.23
C TYR A 130 -4.24 -3.01 -8.64
N TRP A 131 -4.20 -4.14 -9.32
CA TRP A 131 -4.81 -5.40 -8.92
C TRP A 131 -3.84 -6.24 -8.12
N LEU A 132 -4.24 -6.62 -6.92
CA LEU A 132 -3.50 -7.54 -6.07
C LEU A 132 -4.23 -8.88 -5.91
N GLU A 133 -3.45 -9.93 -5.63
CA GLU A 133 -3.93 -11.26 -5.26
C GLU A 133 -3.57 -11.59 -3.81
N PRO A 134 -4.43 -12.31 -3.07
CA PRO A 134 -4.10 -12.81 -1.74
C PRO A 134 -2.92 -13.78 -1.79
N GLN A 135 -2.01 -13.71 -0.81
CA GLN A 135 -0.91 -14.68 -0.69
C GLN A 135 -1.37 -16.09 -0.27
N GLU A 136 -2.50 -16.19 0.45
CA GLU A 136 -3.02 -17.49 0.89
C GLU A 136 -3.86 -18.19 -0.19
N THR A 137 -3.35 -19.32 -0.69
CA THR A 137 -3.96 -20.14 -1.75
C THR A 137 -5.30 -20.78 -1.36
N ASN A 138 -5.64 -20.80 -0.06
CA ASN A 138 -6.88 -21.41 0.46
C ASN A 138 -8.06 -20.43 0.52
N MET A 139 -7.82 -19.13 0.34
CA MET A 139 -8.90 -18.18 0.15
C MET A 139 -9.32 -18.17 -1.33
N LYS A 140 -10.59 -18.51 -1.59
CA LYS A 140 -11.27 -18.23 -2.88
C LYS A 140 -11.48 -16.72 -3.09
N SER A 141 -10.63 -15.87 -2.53
CA SER A 141 -10.72 -14.43 -2.68
C SER A 141 -10.30 -14.07 -4.09
N LYS A 142 -11.19 -13.37 -4.79
CA LYS A 142 -10.90 -12.79 -6.10
C LYS A 142 -9.87 -11.69 -5.93
N ASN A 143 -9.08 -11.46 -6.97
CA ASN A 143 -8.16 -10.32 -7.05
C ASN A 143 -8.90 -9.02 -6.72
N PHE A 144 -8.22 -8.11 -6.03
CA PHE A 144 -8.83 -6.88 -5.52
C PHE A 144 -8.05 -5.66 -5.97
N LEU A 145 -8.76 -4.55 -6.16
CA LEU A 145 -8.19 -3.30 -6.65
C LEU A 145 -7.82 -2.39 -5.48
N VAL A 146 -6.59 -1.88 -5.50
CA VAL A 146 -6.04 -0.97 -4.48
C VAL A 146 -5.37 0.23 -5.13
N TYR A 147 -5.11 1.26 -4.33
CA TYR A 147 -4.17 2.31 -4.69
C TYR A 147 -2.77 1.98 -4.15
N CYS A 148 -1.77 2.05 -5.02
CA CYS A 148 -0.37 1.97 -4.68
C CYS A 148 0.28 3.36 -4.77
N ASP A 149 0.99 3.76 -3.74
CA ASP A 149 1.87 4.93 -3.77
C ASP A 149 3.33 4.51 -3.98
N MET A 150 3.85 4.77 -5.17
CA MET A 150 5.10 4.23 -5.71
C MET A 150 6.26 5.22 -5.53
N VAL A 151 6.84 5.28 -4.34
CA VAL A 151 7.82 6.31 -3.94
C VAL A 151 9.20 6.08 -4.55
N SER A 152 9.83 4.93 -4.27
CA SER A 152 11.17 4.59 -4.74
C SER A 152 11.24 3.12 -5.16
N VAL A 153 12.38 2.64 -5.65
CA VAL A 153 12.55 1.24 -6.09
C VAL A 153 12.20 0.25 -4.97
N ASP A 154 12.60 0.57 -3.75
CA ASP A 154 12.43 -0.31 -2.58
C ASP A 154 11.28 0.14 -1.68
N GLN A 155 10.55 1.20 -2.04
CA GLN A 155 9.47 1.74 -1.22
C GLN A 155 8.21 1.99 -2.04
N ALA A 156 7.23 1.11 -1.84
CA ALA A 156 5.88 1.26 -2.34
C ALA A 156 4.89 1.01 -1.20
N TRP A 157 3.83 1.81 -1.14
CA TRP A 157 2.82 1.76 -0.08
C TRP A 157 1.48 1.30 -0.64
N THR A 158 0.78 0.43 0.09
CA THR A 158 -0.58 -0.01 -0.22
C THR A 158 -1.59 0.73 0.67
N LEU A 159 -2.61 1.32 0.06
CA LEU A 159 -3.70 1.96 0.80
C LEU A 159 -4.57 0.92 1.52
N LEU A 160 -4.70 1.05 2.84
CA LEU A 160 -5.43 0.11 3.69
C LEU A 160 -6.81 0.60 4.08
N ALA A 161 -6.87 1.84 4.55
CA ALA A 161 -8.05 2.38 5.21
C ALA A 161 -8.07 3.91 5.11
N ARG A 162 -9.26 4.47 5.28
CA ARG A 162 -9.47 5.91 5.44
C ARG A 162 -10.44 6.20 6.57
N PHE A 163 -10.09 7.18 7.40
CA PHE A 163 -10.86 7.63 8.55
C PHE A 163 -11.41 9.03 8.28
N SER A 164 -12.73 9.17 8.21
CA SER A 164 -13.42 10.41 7.89
C SER A 164 -14.47 10.72 8.95
N ASN A 165 -14.40 11.90 9.56
CA ASN A 165 -15.45 12.35 10.47
C ASN A 165 -16.69 12.92 9.75
N ARG A 166 -16.71 12.93 8.42
CA ARG A 166 -17.75 13.60 7.61
C ARG A 166 -18.98 12.73 7.40
N ASP A 167 -18.82 11.42 7.44
CA ASP A 167 -19.81 10.42 7.09
C ASP A 167 -20.24 9.59 8.31
N THR A 168 -20.82 8.41 8.07
CA THR A 168 -21.26 7.51 9.14
C THR A 168 -20.04 6.97 9.88
N LYS A 169 -20.18 6.77 11.19
CA LYS A 169 -19.10 6.30 12.06
C LYS A 169 -18.81 4.80 11.88
N ASN A 170 -18.32 4.37 10.72
CA ASN A 170 -18.14 2.94 10.47
C ASN A 170 -16.98 2.36 11.31
N TRP A 171 -15.93 3.16 11.53
CA TRP A 171 -14.81 2.76 12.39
C TRP A 171 -15.15 2.77 13.88
N MET A 172 -16.21 3.46 14.28
CA MET A 172 -16.67 3.51 15.66
C MET A 172 -18.04 2.84 15.83
N ASP A 173 -18.38 1.88 14.98
CA ASP A 173 -19.57 1.06 15.16
C ASP A 173 -19.43 0.19 16.44
N ASP A 174 -20.51 0.10 17.23
CA ASP A 174 -20.56 -0.62 18.50
C ASP A 174 -20.07 -2.07 18.44
N SER A 175 -20.21 -2.72 17.28
CA SER A 175 -19.76 -4.10 17.08
C SER A 175 -18.24 -4.21 16.94
N GLY A 176 -17.56 -3.15 16.47
CA GLY A 176 -16.16 -3.17 16.08
C GLY A 176 -15.88 -3.90 14.74
N ASP A 177 -16.90 -4.22 13.94
CA ASP A 177 -16.82 -5.08 12.75
C ASP A 177 -15.68 -4.70 11.78
N TRP A 178 -15.48 -3.42 11.47
CA TRP A 178 -14.44 -2.99 10.53
C TRP A 178 -13.02 -3.31 11.00
N TRP A 179 -12.76 -3.27 12.31
CA TRP A 179 -11.45 -3.61 12.88
C TRP A 179 -11.20 -5.12 12.88
N TYR A 180 -12.25 -5.95 12.99
CA TYR A 180 -12.13 -7.40 13.24
C TYR A 180 -12.66 -8.27 12.10
N ASP A 181 -13.95 -8.21 11.82
CA ASP A 181 -14.68 -9.25 11.09
C ASP A 181 -14.99 -8.87 9.63
N SER A 182 -14.94 -7.59 9.28
CA SER A 182 -15.28 -7.11 7.93
C SER A 182 -14.44 -7.81 6.86
N ALA A 183 -15.08 -8.64 6.05
CA ALA A 183 -14.44 -9.37 4.95
C ALA A 183 -14.75 -8.73 3.58
N GLN A 184 -15.36 -7.54 3.58
CA GLN A 184 -15.80 -6.85 2.36
C GLN A 184 -15.20 -5.45 2.31
N ALA A 185 -14.76 -5.07 1.12
CA ALA A 185 -14.33 -3.70 0.87
C ALA A 185 -15.50 -2.73 1.05
N ALA A 186 -15.23 -1.54 1.59
CA ALA A 186 -16.19 -0.44 1.63
C ALA A 186 -15.50 0.86 1.24
N GLY A 187 -16.23 1.77 0.58
CA GLY A 187 -15.66 3.01 0.04
C GLY A 187 -14.81 2.81 -1.22
N GLU A 188 -14.23 3.89 -1.73
CA GLU A 188 -13.36 3.85 -2.92
C GLU A 188 -11.93 3.45 -2.52
N THR A 189 -11.61 2.16 -2.64
CA THR A 189 -10.34 1.55 -2.18
C THR A 189 -9.14 1.86 -3.07
N ALA A 190 -9.39 2.37 -4.27
CA ALA A 190 -8.38 2.64 -5.28
C ALA A 190 -8.26 4.13 -5.64
N ASP A 191 -8.80 5.02 -4.80
CA ASP A 191 -8.61 6.46 -4.91
C ASP A 191 -8.42 7.07 -3.52
N PRO A 192 -7.23 7.59 -3.17
CA PRO A 192 -6.91 8.13 -1.85
C PRO A 192 -7.57 9.48 -1.55
N SER A 193 -8.21 10.14 -2.53
CA SER A 193 -8.60 11.55 -2.46
C SER A 193 -9.97 11.82 -1.85
N TYR A 194 -10.81 10.80 -1.70
CA TYR A 194 -12.15 10.95 -1.14
C TYR A 194 -12.11 11.31 0.35
N ASN A 195 -13.05 12.14 0.79
CA ASN A 195 -13.27 12.45 2.21
C ASN A 195 -14.49 11.67 2.73
N ALA A 196 -14.30 10.36 2.82
CA ALA A 196 -15.26 9.36 3.29
C ALA A 196 -14.50 8.12 3.77
N ASP A 197 -15.06 7.42 4.73
CA ASP A 197 -14.55 6.16 5.26
C ASP A 197 -14.33 5.14 4.14
N MET A 198 -13.25 4.38 4.28
CA MET A 198 -12.93 3.30 3.35
C MET A 198 -12.15 2.22 4.06
N ILE A 199 -12.44 0.96 3.74
CA ILE A 199 -11.62 -0.18 4.13
C ILE A 199 -11.34 -1.05 2.90
N SER A 200 -10.05 -1.26 2.64
CA SER A 200 -9.55 -2.08 1.54
C SER A 200 -9.35 -3.53 1.99
N PRO A 201 -9.55 -4.54 1.13
CA PRO A 201 -9.15 -5.91 1.46
C PRO A 201 -7.67 -6.04 1.83
N ALA A 202 -6.82 -5.12 1.39
CA ALA A 202 -5.43 -5.03 1.83
C ALA A 202 -5.28 -4.98 3.35
N PHE A 203 -6.26 -4.42 4.08
CA PHE A 203 -6.24 -4.31 5.54
C PHE A 203 -6.08 -5.67 6.24
N TRP A 204 -6.58 -6.75 5.64
CA TRP A 204 -6.47 -8.12 6.15
C TRP A 204 -5.78 -9.11 5.20
N LEU A 205 -5.37 -8.70 3.99
CA LEU A 205 -4.72 -9.56 3.01
C LEU A 205 -3.27 -9.18 2.70
N VAL A 206 -2.86 -7.93 2.97
CA VAL A 206 -1.51 -7.45 2.66
C VAL A 206 -0.74 -7.30 3.96
N SER A 207 0.30 -8.12 4.09
CA SER A 207 1.28 -8.01 5.17
C SER A 207 2.29 -6.91 4.87
N GLY A 208 2.84 -6.31 5.91
CA GLY A 208 3.97 -5.39 5.77
C GLY A 208 4.77 -5.25 7.05
N SER A 209 5.70 -4.31 7.02
CA SER A 209 6.65 -4.02 8.09
C SER A 209 6.34 -2.70 8.80
N GLU A 210 5.88 -1.70 8.05
CA GLU A 210 5.66 -0.35 8.54
C GLU A 210 4.31 0.22 8.09
N LEU A 211 3.87 1.27 8.79
CA LEU A 211 2.67 2.04 8.51
C LEU A 211 3.04 3.50 8.25
N LYS A 212 2.26 4.17 7.41
CA LYS A 212 2.22 5.64 7.37
C LYS A 212 0.79 6.16 7.38
N ILE A 213 0.65 7.41 7.80
CA ILE A 213 -0.62 8.14 7.73
C ILE A 213 -0.43 9.38 6.88
N THR A 214 -1.35 9.64 5.96
CA THR A 214 -1.38 10.84 5.10
C THR A 214 -2.76 11.48 5.15
N ARG A 215 -2.90 12.69 4.63
CA ARG A 215 -4.22 13.28 4.38
C ARG A 215 -4.71 12.94 2.98
N ASN A 216 -6.02 12.81 2.83
CA ASN A 216 -6.65 12.60 1.52
C ASN A 216 -6.49 13.79 0.57
N ASP A 217 -6.35 15.00 1.11
CA ASP A 217 -6.24 16.25 0.34
C ASP A 217 -4.80 16.66 0.02
N ASP A 218 -3.82 15.80 0.32
CA ASP A 218 -2.44 15.92 -0.13
C ASP A 218 -2.19 14.93 -1.27
N SER A 219 -2.13 15.43 -2.51
CA SER A 219 -1.89 14.60 -3.69
C SER A 219 -0.49 13.99 -3.75
N GLY A 220 0.47 14.50 -2.97
CA GLY A 220 1.82 13.95 -2.84
C GLY A 220 1.93 12.82 -1.82
N HIS A 221 0.85 12.51 -1.08
CA HIS A 221 0.82 11.49 -0.04
C HIS A 221 1.97 11.64 0.97
N ILE A 222 2.31 12.89 1.31
CA ILE A 222 3.42 13.18 2.23
C ILE A 222 3.05 12.60 3.60
N PRO A 223 3.89 11.71 4.17
CA PRO A 223 3.62 11.14 5.49
C PRO A 223 3.50 12.23 6.55
N LEU A 224 2.39 12.23 7.28
CA LEU A 224 2.26 12.96 8.53
C LEU A 224 3.00 12.24 9.64
N LEU A 225 2.90 10.91 9.66
CA LEU A 225 3.76 10.01 10.41
C LEU A 225 4.11 8.79 9.58
N GLN A 226 5.24 8.17 9.92
CA GLN A 226 5.64 6.85 9.47
C GLN A 226 6.23 6.08 10.65
N THR A 227 5.88 4.80 10.82
CA THR A 227 6.49 3.94 11.84
C THR A 227 7.90 3.50 11.44
N THR A 228 8.70 3.11 12.43
CA THR A 228 10.05 2.56 12.23
C THR A 228 10.26 1.33 13.13
N GLY A 229 11.24 0.49 12.77
CA GLY A 229 11.65 -0.64 13.59
C GLY A 229 10.79 -1.89 13.42
N ASN A 230 10.17 -2.08 12.25
CA ASN A 230 9.35 -3.22 11.89
C ASN A 230 8.09 -3.35 12.77
N CYS A 231 7.34 -2.24 12.88
CA CYS A 231 6.15 -2.12 13.73
C CYS A 231 5.15 -3.27 13.54
N LEU A 232 4.90 -3.70 12.31
CA LEU A 232 3.95 -4.77 11.99
C LEU A 232 4.55 -6.17 12.12
N SER A 233 5.88 -6.31 12.09
CA SER A 233 6.56 -7.61 12.16
C SER A 233 6.10 -8.61 11.09
N GLY A 234 5.83 -8.13 9.87
CA GLY A 234 5.38 -8.96 8.74
C GLY A 234 3.90 -9.38 8.82
N GLN A 235 3.12 -8.82 9.73
CA GLN A 235 1.69 -9.10 9.85
C GLN A 235 0.86 -8.17 8.96
N THR A 236 -0.37 -8.58 8.64
CA THR A 236 -1.39 -7.65 8.15
C THR A 236 -1.77 -6.67 9.25
N PHE A 237 -2.27 -5.50 8.88
CA PHE A 237 -2.69 -4.51 9.88
C PHE A 237 -3.80 -5.09 10.79
N ARG A 238 -4.77 -5.82 10.23
CA ARG A 238 -5.79 -6.51 11.04
C ARG A 238 -5.17 -7.47 12.05
N SER A 239 -4.27 -8.36 11.61
CA SER A 239 -3.61 -9.30 12.53
C SER A 239 -2.86 -8.57 13.64
N LYS A 240 -2.19 -7.46 13.32
CA LYS A 240 -1.49 -6.63 14.31
C LYS A 240 -2.46 -6.07 15.35
N VAL A 241 -3.61 -5.51 14.96
CA VAL A 241 -4.53 -4.91 15.93
C VAL A 241 -5.31 -5.96 16.73
N THR A 242 -5.68 -7.10 16.14
CA THR A 242 -6.47 -8.13 16.84
C THR A 242 -5.63 -9.02 17.77
N THR A 243 -4.29 -9.01 17.64
CA THR A 243 -3.40 -9.77 18.53
C THR A 243 -3.49 -9.33 20.00
N TYR A 244 -3.93 -8.09 20.25
CA TYR A 244 -3.96 -7.51 21.60
C TYR A 244 -5.21 -7.88 22.41
N GLY A 245 -6.23 -8.44 21.77
CA GLY A 245 -7.47 -8.80 22.42
C GLY A 245 -8.68 -8.70 21.48
N ASP A 246 -9.83 -9.09 22.02
CA ASP A 246 -11.13 -8.97 21.35
C ASP A 246 -11.95 -7.88 22.03
N PHE A 247 -12.12 -6.76 21.33
CA PHE A 247 -12.80 -5.57 21.84
C PHE A 247 -14.16 -5.30 21.19
N ARG A 248 -14.74 -6.31 20.55
CA ARG A 248 -16.03 -6.22 19.89
C ARG A 248 -17.18 -6.06 20.88
N ASN A 249 -18.32 -5.60 20.37
CA ASN A 249 -19.61 -5.59 21.06
C ASN A 249 -19.58 -4.88 22.44
N GLY A 250 -18.90 -3.75 22.53
CA GLY A 250 -18.82 -2.93 23.75
C GLY A 250 -17.92 -3.49 24.86
N SER A 251 -17.06 -4.46 24.53
CA SER A 251 -15.98 -4.91 25.41
C SER A 251 -15.00 -3.77 25.66
N VAL A 252 -14.51 -3.68 26.90
CA VAL A 252 -13.57 -2.63 27.31
C VAL A 252 -12.20 -2.96 26.73
N TRP A 253 -11.52 -1.95 26.20
CA TRP A 253 -10.23 -2.07 25.51
C TRP A 253 -9.10 -2.47 26.48
N SER A 254 -8.40 -1.49 27.02
CA SER A 254 -7.31 -1.67 27.95
C SER A 254 -7.60 -0.99 29.28
N ASP A 255 -6.82 -1.29 30.31
CA ASP A 255 -6.94 -0.72 31.65
C ASP A 255 -5.74 0.19 31.94
N GLY A 256 -5.84 1.46 31.53
CA GLY A 256 -4.83 2.50 31.81
C GLY A 256 -3.49 2.31 31.08
N LYS A 257 -3.48 1.67 29.91
CA LYS A 257 -2.25 1.40 29.13
C LYS A 257 -2.51 1.35 27.63
N CYS A 258 -1.45 1.46 26.84
CA CYS A 258 -1.44 1.01 25.45
C CYS A 258 -0.99 -0.46 25.39
N LEU A 259 -1.66 -1.29 24.59
CA LEU A 259 -1.35 -2.72 24.49
C LEU A 259 -0.20 -3.01 23.53
N GLY A 260 0.06 -2.12 22.59
CA GLY A 260 1.24 -2.14 21.74
C GLY A 260 1.71 -0.73 21.43
N LYS A 261 2.99 -0.59 21.08
CA LYS A 261 3.60 0.69 20.70
C LYS A 261 4.59 0.51 19.57
N CYS A 262 4.76 1.54 18.75
CA CYS A 262 5.79 1.62 17.72
C CYS A 262 6.37 3.04 17.67
N ASN A 263 7.68 3.14 17.43
CA ASN A 263 8.32 4.43 17.20
C ASN A 263 7.88 5.02 15.86
N VAL A 264 7.75 6.35 15.81
CA VAL A 264 7.36 7.08 14.59
C VAL A 264 8.32 8.22 14.26
N GLN A 265 8.35 8.57 12.98
CA GLN A 265 8.91 9.82 12.48
C GLN A 265 7.77 10.67 11.92
N TYR A 266 7.71 11.93 12.35
CA TYR A 266 6.73 12.89 11.84
C TYR A 266 7.25 13.65 10.62
N GLY A 267 6.32 14.04 9.75
CA GLY A 267 6.61 14.80 8.54
C GLY A 267 5.41 15.60 8.06
N GLY A 268 5.54 16.21 6.88
CA GLY A 268 4.46 16.95 6.24
C GLY A 268 3.81 17.99 7.16
N GLN A 269 2.49 18.03 7.16
CA GLN A 269 1.67 19.01 7.88
C GLN A 269 1.06 18.47 9.19
N TYR A 270 1.78 17.59 9.90
CA TYR A 270 1.23 16.94 11.10
C TYR A 270 0.82 17.96 12.18
N LEU A 271 1.57 19.05 12.37
CA LEU A 271 1.29 20.10 13.37
C LEU A 271 -0.07 20.79 13.19
N THR A 272 -0.61 20.82 11.97
CA THR A 272 -1.91 21.44 11.67
C THR A 272 -3.01 20.40 11.44
N THR A 273 -2.70 19.12 11.64
CA THR A 273 -3.62 18.01 11.39
C THR A 273 -4.25 17.52 12.70
N LYS A 274 -5.59 17.42 12.73
CA LYS A 274 -6.35 16.85 13.83
C LYS A 274 -6.04 15.37 13.98
N GLY A 275 -5.91 14.92 15.22
CA GLY A 275 -5.39 13.59 15.56
C GLY A 275 -3.92 13.63 15.98
N PHE A 276 -3.19 14.71 15.68
CA PHE A 276 -1.76 14.86 15.96
C PHE A 276 -1.46 15.92 17.03
N GLY A 277 -2.49 16.45 17.71
CA GLY A 277 -2.33 17.50 18.72
C GLY A 277 -1.39 17.16 19.88
N GLN A 278 -1.14 15.87 20.15
CA GLN A 278 -0.22 15.40 21.20
C GLN A 278 1.14 14.90 20.68
N ALA A 279 1.45 15.11 19.40
CA ALA A 279 2.71 14.66 18.78
C ALA A 279 3.97 15.35 19.35
N SER A 280 3.83 16.40 20.15
CA SER A 280 4.93 17.08 20.85
C SER A 280 4.91 16.90 22.37
N CYS A 281 3.94 16.15 22.89
CA CYS A 281 3.79 15.88 24.31
C CYS A 281 4.31 14.47 24.63
N SER A 282 5.02 14.31 25.73
CA SER A 282 5.37 12.98 26.27
C SER A 282 4.73 12.83 27.63
N GLY A 283 4.07 11.70 27.85
CA GLY A 283 3.39 11.40 29.10
C GLY A 283 3.60 9.96 29.54
N ASP A 284 3.08 9.63 30.71
CA ASP A 284 3.34 8.34 31.35
C ASP A 284 2.70 7.16 30.60
N LEU A 285 1.66 7.41 29.78
CA LEU A 285 1.03 6.38 28.96
C LEU A 285 1.88 6.06 27.72
N GLN A 286 2.45 7.10 27.10
CA GLN A 286 3.17 7.03 25.83
C GLN A 286 3.98 8.31 25.58
N GLY A 287 5.11 8.18 24.86
CA GLY A 287 5.97 9.27 24.41
C GLY A 287 5.48 10.00 23.16
N ALA A 288 6.06 11.17 22.91
CA ALA A 288 5.72 12.02 21.77
C ALA A 288 6.00 11.34 20.42
N ASP A 289 7.03 10.51 20.36
CA ASP A 289 7.55 9.83 19.16
C ASP A 289 7.03 8.40 19.02
N GLU A 290 5.86 8.12 19.58
CA GLU A 290 5.23 6.80 19.54
C GLU A 290 3.83 6.86 18.91
N VAL A 291 3.44 5.74 18.31
CA VAL A 291 2.05 5.37 18.05
C VAL A 291 1.68 4.17 18.92
N GLY A 292 0.51 4.21 19.55
CA GLY A 292 0.03 3.19 20.47
C GLY A 292 -1.22 2.49 19.95
N PHE A 293 -1.41 1.22 20.30
CA PHE A 293 -2.57 0.43 19.94
C PHE A 293 -3.43 0.13 21.17
N TRP A 294 -4.74 0.32 21.04
CA TRP A 294 -5.74 0.10 22.08
C TRP A 294 -5.34 0.77 23.39
N CYS A 295 -5.20 2.09 23.35
CA CYS A 295 -4.81 2.89 24.49
C CYS A 295 -6.03 3.32 25.28
N SER A 296 -5.92 3.31 26.61
CA SER A 296 -6.94 3.88 27.49
C SER A 296 -6.30 4.66 28.64
N SER A 297 -6.98 5.72 29.06
CA SER A 297 -6.70 6.48 30.27
C SER A 297 -8.02 7.05 30.79
N GLY A 298 -8.26 6.87 32.09
CA GLY A 298 -9.48 7.34 32.74
C GLY A 298 -10.75 6.85 32.04
N TRP A 299 -11.42 7.75 31.34
CA TRP A 299 -12.74 7.51 30.73
C TRP A 299 -12.73 7.47 29.20
N GLY A 300 -11.55 7.54 28.60
CA GLY A 300 -11.38 7.61 27.16
C GLY A 300 -10.26 6.72 26.65
N GLY A 301 -10.23 6.59 25.33
CA GLY A 301 -9.25 5.77 24.66
C GLY A 301 -9.22 6.01 23.17
N SER A 302 -8.24 5.38 22.53
CA SER A 302 -8.08 5.35 21.08
C SER A 302 -7.65 3.95 20.61
N VAL A 303 -8.13 3.56 19.42
CA VAL A 303 -7.63 2.35 18.76
C VAL A 303 -6.18 2.56 18.33
N ILE A 304 -5.86 3.75 17.80
CA ILE A 304 -4.50 4.16 17.46
C ILE A 304 -4.22 5.54 18.08
N MET A 305 -3.42 5.58 19.14
CA MET A 305 -3.03 6.83 19.81
C MET A 305 -1.77 7.40 19.18
N ILE A 306 -1.80 8.67 18.76
CA ILE A 306 -0.68 9.33 18.06
C ILE A 306 -0.08 10.40 18.97
N GLY A 307 1.20 10.25 19.30
CA GLY A 307 1.90 11.13 20.23
C GLY A 307 1.75 10.69 21.68
N GLY A 308 2.06 11.58 22.62
CA GLY A 308 2.05 11.22 24.02
C GLY A 308 0.65 11.14 24.62
N GLY A 309 0.52 10.32 25.66
CA GLY A 309 -0.73 10.13 26.37
C GLY A 309 -0.56 10.11 27.89
N GLY A 310 -1.68 10.21 28.59
CA GLY A 310 -1.76 10.27 30.05
C GLY A 310 -2.08 11.68 30.56
N ALA A 311 -1.99 11.87 31.87
CA ALA A 311 -2.50 13.06 32.55
C ALA A 311 -1.88 14.39 32.04
N SER A 312 -0.65 14.35 31.53
CA SER A 312 0.05 15.52 30.96
C SER A 312 -0.26 15.78 29.48
N CYS A 313 -0.86 14.83 28.76
CA CYS A 313 -1.01 14.84 27.29
C CYS A 313 -2.43 14.52 26.83
N SER A 314 -3.45 15.12 27.47
CA SER A 314 -4.86 14.89 27.12
C SER A 314 -5.25 13.41 27.10
N ASP A 315 -4.83 12.66 28.12
CA ASP A 315 -5.24 11.26 28.35
C ASP A 315 -4.97 10.34 27.15
N ALA A 316 -5.99 9.64 26.66
CA ALA A 316 -5.87 8.64 25.59
C ALA A 316 -6.93 8.79 24.49
N ASP A 317 -7.76 9.83 24.54
CA ASP A 317 -8.93 10.04 23.67
C ASP A 317 -8.60 10.83 22.39
N HIS A 318 -7.36 10.71 21.90
CA HIS A 318 -6.86 11.37 20.71
C HIS A 318 -6.18 10.38 19.75
N GLY A 319 -5.98 10.78 18.50
CA GLY A 319 -5.49 9.89 17.43
C GLY A 319 -6.63 9.39 16.55
N ILE A 320 -6.66 8.09 16.24
CA ILE A 320 -7.67 7.43 15.39
C ILE A 320 -8.51 6.46 16.22
N GLY A 321 -9.82 6.45 15.92
CA GLY A 321 -10.82 5.65 16.59
C GLY A 321 -10.94 6.02 18.06
N THR A 322 -11.38 7.25 18.34
CA THR A 322 -11.39 7.82 19.69
C THR A 322 -12.75 7.69 20.35
N THR A 323 -12.76 7.45 21.67
CA THR A 323 -13.97 7.30 22.49
C THR A 323 -13.79 7.93 23.87
N VAL A 324 -14.89 8.44 24.43
CA VAL A 324 -15.01 8.83 25.86
C VAL A 324 -16.22 8.18 26.52
N ALA A 325 -16.44 6.89 26.23
CA ALA A 325 -17.57 6.10 26.70
C ALA A 325 -17.57 5.76 28.21
N LYS A 326 -16.78 6.46 29.04
CA LYS A 326 -16.53 6.19 30.48
C LYS A 326 -15.71 4.93 30.75
N LEU A 327 -15.96 3.89 29.97
CA LEU A 327 -15.08 2.76 29.78
C LEU A 327 -14.71 2.71 28.31
N SER A 328 -13.43 2.77 27.99
CA SER A 328 -12.92 2.80 26.62
C SER A 328 -13.42 1.57 25.86
N SER A 329 -14.40 1.77 24.99
CA SER A 329 -15.09 0.74 24.22
C SER A 329 -15.77 1.40 23.03
N PHE A 330 -16.21 0.60 22.05
CA PHE A 330 -17.03 1.08 20.94
C PHE A 330 -18.48 1.41 21.33
N LYS A 331 -18.88 1.17 22.59
CA LYS A 331 -20.26 1.33 23.02
C LYS A 331 -20.39 2.48 23.99
N ILE A 332 -21.12 3.52 23.59
CA ILE A 332 -21.50 4.61 24.46
C ILE A 332 -22.54 4.11 25.49
N LYS A 333 -22.16 4.11 26.77
CA LYS A 333 -23.01 3.64 27.89
C LYS A 333 -23.74 4.77 28.63
N GLU A 334 -23.46 6.02 28.28
CA GLU A 334 -24.07 7.21 28.89
C GLU A 334 -24.39 8.26 27.80
N ASP A 335 -25.56 8.88 27.87
CA ASP A 335 -25.96 9.91 26.91
C ASP A 335 -25.00 11.11 26.91
N GLY A 336 -24.73 11.64 25.72
CA GLY A 336 -23.89 12.83 25.52
C GLY A 336 -22.38 12.57 25.42
N ARG A 337 -21.91 11.33 25.53
CA ARG A 337 -20.52 10.97 25.21
C ARG A 337 -20.28 10.98 23.69
N LYS A 338 -19.01 11.00 23.30
CA LYS A 338 -18.58 11.19 21.91
C LYS A 338 -17.60 10.12 21.48
N GLU A 339 -17.67 9.83 20.19
CA GLU A 339 -16.73 8.99 19.45
C GLU A 339 -16.46 9.66 18.11
N ALA A 340 -15.26 9.46 17.59
CA ALA A 340 -14.80 10.04 16.34
C ALA A 340 -13.84 9.08 15.64
N ASP A 341 -13.83 9.10 14.31
CA ASP A 341 -12.89 8.29 13.52
C ASP A 341 -11.46 8.81 13.73
N PHE A 342 -11.29 10.11 14.00
CA PHE A 342 -10.04 10.69 14.50
C PHE A 342 -10.24 12.07 15.17
N GLY A 343 -9.28 12.50 16.00
CA GLY A 343 -9.28 13.85 16.59
C GLY A 343 -8.22 14.11 17.66
N ASP A 344 -8.05 15.37 18.08
CA ASP A 344 -7.09 15.76 19.15
C ASP A 344 -7.62 15.51 20.56
N SER A 345 -8.92 15.27 20.68
CA SER A 345 -9.64 14.82 21.87
C SER A 345 -11.04 14.40 21.41
N ALA A 346 -11.71 13.51 22.14
CA ALA A 346 -13.07 13.10 21.78
C ALA A 346 -14.09 14.23 22.02
N TRP A 347 -13.76 15.20 22.88
CA TRP A 347 -14.62 16.36 23.18
C TRP A 347 -14.42 17.55 22.24
N GLY A 348 -13.28 17.62 21.56
CA GLY A 348 -12.88 18.71 20.68
C GLY A 348 -13.68 18.80 19.37
N TYR A 349 -13.37 19.84 18.59
CA TYR A 349 -13.91 20.00 17.24
C TYR A 349 -13.34 18.94 16.30
N LYS A 350 -14.23 18.28 15.55
CA LYS A 350 -13.88 17.31 14.53
C LYS A 350 -13.44 18.01 13.25
N ALA A 351 -12.39 17.50 12.61
CA ALA A 351 -12.06 17.91 11.25
C ALA A 351 -13.05 17.29 10.27
N LEU A 352 -13.76 18.13 9.49
CA LEU A 352 -14.74 17.68 8.49
C LEU A 352 -14.27 17.92 7.05
N SER A 353 -13.21 18.70 6.86
CA SER A 353 -12.70 19.10 5.54
C SER A 353 -11.77 18.08 4.89
N TYR A 354 -11.20 17.17 5.69
CA TYR A 354 -10.29 16.11 5.24
C TYR A 354 -10.46 14.86 6.10
N SER A 355 -9.78 13.81 5.67
CA SER A 355 -9.72 12.48 6.26
C SER A 355 -8.28 11.97 6.25
N LEU A 356 -8.01 10.93 7.03
CA LEU A 356 -6.69 10.34 7.18
C LEU A 356 -6.63 8.99 6.46
N ASN A 357 -5.67 8.83 5.54
CA ASN A 357 -5.38 7.57 4.87
C ASN A 357 -4.33 6.81 5.68
N LEU A 358 -4.56 5.51 5.91
CA LEU A 358 -3.60 4.58 6.47
C LEU A 358 -3.04 3.68 5.39
N TRP A 359 -1.73 3.50 5.42
CA TRP A 359 -0.98 2.76 4.42
C TRP A 359 -0.06 1.72 5.06
N VAL A 360 0.29 0.69 4.30
CA VAL A 360 1.28 -0.32 4.70
C VAL A 360 2.40 -0.43 3.66
N HIS A 361 3.61 -0.73 4.12
CA HIS A 361 4.77 -1.03 3.31
C HIS A 361 5.27 -2.46 3.54
#